data_AF-B4UKC8-F1
#
_entry.id   AF-B4UKC8-F1
#
_cell.length_a   1.000
_cell.length_b   1.000
_cell.length_c   1.000
_cell.angle_alpha   90.00
_cell.angle_beta   90.00
_cell.angle_gamma   90.00
#
_symmetry.space_group_name_H-M   'P 1'
#
loop_
_entity.id
_entity.type
_entity.pdbx_description
1 polymer ?
#
loop_
_entity_poly.entity_id
_entity_poly.type
_entity_poly.pdbx_seq_one_letter_code
_entity_poly.pdbx_strand_id
1 'polypeptide(L)'
;MSSSLVRTPTVLAVLFTLAACARGSAGGSLEAKLPVSPGAPWDDARGQLEKLDPNARLMEGLGGRTAVAHTQLEIAGYRFEELSIAGAVARPSVRTVTLTAPSPAAGCDRARDDLLKALGSDWTAGDLRLGAVTATKGTTRSARIVCTGAELSVSIVG
;
A
#
# COMPACT_ATOMS: atom_id res chain seq x y z
N MET A 1 71.78 10.44 3.00
CA MET A 1 71.40 9.33 2.10
C MET A 1 70.42 8.45 2.90
N SER A 2 69.11 8.59 2.69
CA SER A 2 68.31 7.76 1.76
C SER A 2 68.48 6.27 2.07
N SER A 3 67.48 5.43 2.37
CA SER A 3 66.02 5.48 2.26
C SER A 3 65.42 4.25 2.98
N SER A 4 64.11 4.33 3.24
CA SER A 4 63.11 3.24 3.23
C SER A 4 63.14 2.15 4.34
N LEU A 5 62.16 2.02 5.24
CA LEU A 5 60.71 1.73 5.08
C LEU A 5 60.42 0.21 4.99
N VAL A 6 60.01 -0.38 6.11
CA VAL A 6 59.12 -1.57 6.20
C VAL A 6 58.20 -1.32 7.42
N ARG A 7 57.02 -0.72 7.27
CA ARG A 7 55.70 -1.35 6.99
C ARG A 7 55.36 -2.48 7.98
N THR A 8 54.59 -2.22 9.05
CA THR A 8 53.10 -2.16 9.18
C THR A 8 52.55 -3.44 9.88
N PRO A 9 51.36 -3.43 10.50
CA PRO A 9 50.95 -2.53 11.57
C PRO A 9 50.18 -3.27 12.70
N THR A 10 50.21 -2.62 13.86
CA THR A 10 49.11 -2.38 14.80
C THR A 10 47.78 -3.12 14.57
N VAL A 11 47.48 -3.95 15.56
CA VAL A 11 46.16 -4.43 15.99
C VAL A 11 45.11 -3.32 15.90
N LEU A 12 44.09 -3.50 15.05
CA LEU A 12 42.81 -2.81 15.20
C LEU A 12 41.69 -3.81 14.92
N ALA A 13 41.22 -4.44 15.99
CA ALA A 13 39.97 -5.18 16.00
C ALA A 13 38.83 -4.18 15.83
N VAL A 14 38.38 -4.00 14.59
CA VAL A 14 37.19 -3.21 14.29
C VAL A 14 35.96 -4.09 14.54
N LEU A 15 35.46 -4.02 15.78
CA LEU A 15 34.10 -4.42 16.15
C LEU A 15 33.10 -3.45 15.50
N PHE A 16 32.67 -3.72 14.27
CA PHE A 16 31.46 -3.12 13.71
C PHE A 16 30.24 -3.95 14.15
N THR A 17 29.81 -3.74 15.39
CA THR A 17 28.44 -4.04 15.81
C THR A 17 27.67 -2.74 15.91
N LEU A 18 27.14 -2.28 14.78
CA LEU A 18 26.01 -1.36 14.78
C LEU A 18 24.82 -2.12 14.22
N ALA A 19 24.01 -2.59 15.16
CA ALA A 19 22.66 -3.07 14.93
C ALA A 19 21.91 -2.02 14.10
N ALA A 20 21.61 -2.37 12.84
CA ALA A 20 20.60 -1.66 12.08
C ALA A 20 19.24 -1.97 12.72
N CYS A 21 18.88 -1.19 13.74
CA CYS A 21 17.51 -0.99 14.16
C CYS A 21 16.73 -0.38 12.98
N ALA A 22 16.18 -1.25 12.14
CA ALA A 22 15.21 -0.84 11.13
C ALA A 22 14.09 -1.90 11.03
N ARG A 23 13.47 -2.22 12.15
CA ARG A 23 12.14 -2.87 12.17
C ARG A 23 11.25 -2.27 13.24
N GLY A 24 11.23 -0.94 13.30
CA GLY A 24 10.04 -0.21 13.72
C GLY A 24 9.15 0.01 12.52
N SER A 25 8.44 -1.02 12.05
CA SER A 25 7.28 -0.77 11.18
C SER A 25 6.18 -0.23 12.10
N ALA A 26 6.29 1.06 12.42
CA ALA A 26 5.17 1.81 12.95
C ALA A 26 4.04 1.65 11.92
N GLY A 27 2.90 1.11 12.36
CA GLY A 27 1.72 0.91 11.54
C GLY A 27 1.22 2.25 11.02
N GLY A 28 1.82 2.73 9.94
CA GLY A 28 1.33 3.87 9.18
C GLY A 28 0.02 3.43 8.53
N SER A 29 -1.05 4.16 8.84
CA SER A 29 -2.38 3.92 8.29
C SER A 29 -2.29 3.64 6.80
N LEU A 30 -2.95 2.58 6.34
CA LEU A 30 -2.97 2.15 4.94
C LEU A 30 -3.42 3.31 4.04
N GLU A 31 -4.35 4.15 4.51
CA GLU A 31 -4.77 5.38 3.84
C GLU A 31 -3.60 6.37 3.62
N ALA A 32 -2.69 6.49 4.59
CA ALA A 32 -1.52 7.38 4.47
C ALA A 32 -0.46 6.85 3.48
N LYS A 33 -0.53 5.57 3.11
CA LYS A 33 0.35 4.97 2.10
C LYS A 33 -0.23 5.02 0.70
N LEU A 34 -1.53 5.30 0.56
CA LEU A 34 -2.15 5.48 -0.74
C LEU A 34 -1.78 6.86 -1.32
N PRO A 35 -1.54 6.96 -2.63
CA PRO A 35 -1.25 8.25 -3.26
C PRO A 35 -2.43 9.23 -3.16
N VAL A 36 -3.66 8.72 -3.06
CA VAL A 36 -4.86 9.49 -2.73
C VAL A 36 -5.87 8.66 -1.93
N SER A 37 -6.76 9.35 -1.23
CA SER A 37 -7.83 8.74 -0.41
C SER A 37 -9.23 9.10 -0.95
N PRO A 38 -10.28 8.33 -0.60
CA PRO A 38 -11.66 8.73 -0.88
C PRO A 38 -11.99 10.14 -0.38
N GLY A 39 -12.78 10.87 -1.17
CA GLY A 39 -13.10 12.28 -0.94
C GLY A 39 -12.15 13.27 -1.61
N ALA A 40 -10.94 12.84 -2.02
CA ALA A 40 -10.01 13.70 -2.76
C ALA A 40 -10.60 14.14 -4.12
N PRO A 41 -10.22 15.32 -4.64
CA PRO A 41 -10.62 15.74 -5.98
C PRO A 41 -10.19 14.70 -7.03
N TRP A 42 -11.10 14.39 -7.95
CA TRP A 42 -10.86 13.39 -8.98
C TRP A 42 -9.70 13.76 -9.89
N ASP A 43 -9.60 15.03 -10.27
CA ASP A 43 -8.57 15.50 -11.19
C ASP A 43 -7.17 15.35 -10.58
N ASP A 44 -7.04 15.61 -9.27
CA ASP A 44 -5.81 15.36 -8.52
C ASP A 44 -5.49 13.87 -8.48
N ALA A 45 -6.49 13.03 -8.21
CA ALA A 45 -6.31 11.58 -8.17
C ALA A 45 -5.83 11.00 -9.49
N ARG A 46 -6.43 11.43 -10.61
CA ARG A 46 -5.99 11.06 -11.95
C ARG A 46 -4.54 11.52 -12.19
N GLY A 47 -4.23 12.77 -11.86
CA GLY A 47 -2.87 13.30 -12.01
C GLY A 47 -1.84 12.58 -11.14
N GLN A 48 -2.20 12.10 -9.95
CA GLN A 48 -1.31 11.28 -9.13
C GLN A 48 -1.09 9.89 -9.72
N LEU A 49 -2.12 9.26 -10.30
CA LEU A 49 -1.94 7.99 -11.00
C LEU A 49 -1.04 8.13 -12.23
N GLU A 50 -1.24 9.17 -13.04
CA GLU A 50 -0.41 9.44 -14.23
C GLU A 50 1.07 9.66 -13.87
N LYS A 51 1.36 10.19 -12.67
CA LYS A 51 2.74 10.31 -12.16
C LYS A 51 3.35 8.97 -11.73
N LEU A 52 2.53 8.04 -11.23
CA LEU A 52 2.97 6.71 -10.80
C LEU A 52 3.13 5.75 -11.98
N ASP A 53 2.25 5.87 -12.98
CA ASP A 53 2.25 5.12 -14.23
C ASP A 53 1.89 6.07 -15.37
N PRO A 54 2.86 6.49 -16.20
CA PRO A 54 2.59 7.33 -17.37
C PRO A 54 1.64 6.69 -18.39
N ASN A 55 1.40 5.38 -18.31
CA ASN A 55 0.45 4.64 -19.15
C ASN A 55 -0.89 4.39 -18.44
N ALA A 56 -1.14 5.05 -17.31
CA ALA A 56 -2.42 4.95 -16.61
C ALA A 56 -3.57 5.26 -17.58
N ARG A 57 -4.61 4.42 -17.52
CA ARG A 57 -5.75 4.50 -18.43
C ARG A 57 -7.02 4.94 -17.70
N LEU A 58 -7.79 5.79 -18.36
CA LEU A 58 -9.14 6.15 -17.93
C LEU A 58 -10.14 5.17 -18.56
N MET A 59 -11.06 4.67 -17.74
CA MET A 59 -12.18 3.83 -18.14
C MET A 59 -13.48 4.51 -17.70
N GLU A 60 -14.44 4.56 -18.61
CA GLU A 60 -15.77 5.14 -18.38
C GLU A 60 -16.83 4.04 -18.41
N GLY A 61 -17.75 4.08 -17.45
CA GLY A 61 -18.90 3.17 -17.36
C GLY A 61 -20.17 3.96 -17.03
N LEU A 62 -21.31 3.28 -16.86
CA LEU A 62 -22.61 3.91 -16.60
C LEU A 62 -22.54 4.84 -15.36
N GLY A 63 -22.32 6.14 -15.61
CA GLY A 63 -22.26 7.20 -14.60
C GLY A 63 -20.96 7.29 -13.78
N GLY A 64 -19.92 6.51 -14.13
CA GLY A 64 -18.68 6.41 -13.35
C GLY A 64 -17.42 6.71 -14.17
N ARG A 65 -16.41 7.22 -13.47
CA ARG A 65 -15.05 7.42 -13.99
C ARG A 65 -14.11 6.57 -13.16
N THR A 66 -13.27 5.76 -13.81
CA THR A 66 -12.27 4.90 -13.17
C THR A 66 -10.92 5.14 -13.83
N ALA A 67 -9.87 5.33 -13.06
CA ALA A 67 -8.51 5.42 -13.56
C ALA A 67 -7.68 4.27 -12.97
N VAL A 68 -6.92 3.60 -13.82
CA VAL A 68 -6.13 2.41 -13.44
C VAL A 68 -4.68 2.62 -13.83
N ALA A 69 -3.79 2.40 -12.88
CA ALA A 69 -2.34 2.45 -13.04
C ALA A 69 -1.73 1.09 -12.68
N HIS A 70 -0.82 0.59 -13.51
CA HIS A 70 0.00 -0.56 -13.21
C HIS A 70 1.29 -0.07 -12.53
N THR A 71 1.33 -0.21 -11.21
CA THR A 71 2.41 0.36 -10.38
C THR A 71 2.70 -0.54 -9.19
N GLN A 72 3.93 -0.49 -8.69
CA GLN A 72 4.33 -1.28 -7.52
C GLN A 72 4.21 -0.44 -6.24
N LEU A 73 3.21 -0.77 -5.42
CA LEU A 73 3.01 -0.16 -4.10
C LEU A 73 3.20 -1.21 -3.01
N GLU A 74 3.99 -0.90 -1.99
CA GLU A 74 4.22 -1.81 -0.88
C GLU A 74 3.47 -1.36 0.38
N ILE A 75 2.54 -2.19 0.84
CA ILE A 75 1.75 -1.95 2.04
C ILE A 75 1.77 -3.19 2.91
N ALA A 76 2.16 -3.02 4.17
CA ALA A 76 2.29 -4.10 5.14
C ALA A 76 3.18 -5.28 4.67
N GLY A 77 4.16 -5.00 3.79
CA GLY A 77 5.04 -6.01 3.19
C GLY A 77 4.43 -6.75 1.99
N TYR A 78 3.24 -6.38 1.54
CA TYR A 78 2.60 -6.91 0.33
C TYR A 78 2.80 -5.93 -0.82
N ARG A 79 3.25 -6.45 -1.97
CA ARG A 79 3.42 -5.70 -3.21
C ARG A 79 2.13 -5.76 -4.02
N PHE A 80 1.48 -4.62 -4.14
CA PHE A 80 0.36 -4.40 -5.05
C PHE A 80 0.90 -3.95 -6.40
N GLU A 81 0.30 -4.47 -7.46
CA GLU A 81 0.79 -4.31 -8.84
C GLU A 81 -0.15 -3.47 -9.70
N GLU A 82 -1.37 -3.23 -9.22
CA GLU A 82 -2.33 -2.35 -9.83
C GLU A 82 -3.05 -1.51 -8.76
N LEU A 83 -3.21 -0.23 -9.08
CA LEU A 83 -3.98 0.73 -8.32
C LEU A 83 -5.10 1.28 -9.21
N SER A 84 -6.33 1.11 -8.75
CA SER A 84 -7.53 1.62 -9.38
C SER A 84 -8.21 2.64 -8.47
N ILE A 85 -8.62 3.76 -9.04
CA ILE A 85 -9.36 4.81 -8.35
C ILE A 85 -10.66 5.01 -9.10
N ALA A 86 -11.78 5.05 -8.39
CA ALA A 86 -13.10 5.25 -8.98
C ALA A 86 -13.82 6.44 -8.33
N GLY A 87 -14.51 7.22 -9.15
CA GLY A 87 -15.31 8.37 -8.78
C GLY A 87 -16.65 8.37 -9.52
N ALA A 88 -17.60 9.17 -9.05
CA ALA A 88 -18.87 9.36 -9.75
C ALA A 88 -18.72 10.48 -10.79
N VAL A 89 -19.39 10.41 -11.93
CA VAL A 89 -19.40 11.56 -12.85
C VAL A 89 -20.10 12.75 -12.19
N ALA A 90 -21.20 12.48 -11.49
CA ALA A 90 -22.01 13.48 -10.78
C ALA A 90 -21.33 14.13 -9.56
N ARG A 91 -20.16 13.64 -9.12
CA ARG A 91 -19.41 14.24 -8.01
C ARG A 91 -17.94 14.39 -8.38
N PRO A 92 -17.29 15.52 -8.11
CA PRO A 92 -15.88 15.71 -8.44
C PRO A 92 -14.92 14.96 -7.49
N SER A 93 -15.41 14.05 -6.64
CA SER A 93 -14.63 13.39 -5.61
C SER A 93 -14.45 11.89 -5.87
N VAL A 94 -13.28 11.38 -5.49
CA VAL A 94 -12.99 9.94 -5.41
C VAL A 94 -13.96 9.27 -4.44
N ARG A 95 -14.45 8.09 -4.81
CA ARG A 95 -15.30 7.23 -3.98
C ARG A 95 -14.59 5.99 -3.48
N THR A 96 -13.79 5.40 -4.34
CA THR A 96 -13.13 4.13 -4.05
C THR A 96 -11.69 4.19 -4.50
N VAL A 97 -10.81 3.64 -3.68
CA VAL A 97 -9.42 3.36 -4.03
C VAL A 97 -9.20 1.86 -3.82
N THR A 98 -8.75 1.17 -4.85
CA THR A 98 -8.55 -0.29 -4.84
C THR A 98 -7.12 -0.60 -5.24
N LEU A 99 -6.47 -1.47 -4.47
CA LEU A 99 -5.19 -2.08 -4.78
C LEU A 99 -5.39 -3.56 -5.04
N THR A 100 -4.70 -4.11 -6.04
CA THR A 100 -4.71 -5.55 -6.33
C THR A 100 -3.28 -6.10 -6.43
N ALA A 101 -3.13 -7.35 -6.02
CA ALA A 101 -1.87 -8.07 -5.93
C ALA A 101 -2.12 -9.56 -6.21
N PRO A 102 -1.09 -10.29 -6.67
CA PRO A 102 -1.11 -11.74 -6.64
C PRO A 102 -1.36 -12.29 -5.23
N SER A 103 -1.87 -13.52 -5.16
CA SER A 103 -2.08 -14.21 -3.88
C SER A 103 -0.78 -14.31 -3.06
N PRO A 104 -0.83 -14.01 -1.75
CA PRO A 104 0.36 -13.96 -0.90
C PRO A 104 0.87 -15.37 -0.57
N ALA A 105 2.18 -15.59 -0.75
CA ALA A 105 2.83 -16.85 -0.39
C ALA A 105 2.73 -17.19 1.11
N ALA A 106 2.64 -16.16 1.96
CA ALA A 106 2.50 -16.32 3.41
C ALA A 106 1.08 -16.71 3.87
N GLY A 107 0.13 -16.84 2.94
CA GLY A 107 -1.25 -17.22 3.22
C GLY A 107 -2.20 -16.03 3.41
N CYS A 108 -3.48 -16.26 3.10
CA CYS A 108 -4.49 -15.21 3.11
C CYS A 108 -4.84 -14.68 4.50
N ASP A 109 -4.84 -15.54 5.53
CA ASP A 109 -5.25 -15.11 6.88
C ASP A 109 -4.25 -14.11 7.45
N ARG A 110 -2.95 -14.40 7.32
CA ARG A 110 -1.88 -13.48 7.70
C ARG A 110 -1.94 -12.17 6.92
N ALA A 111 -2.20 -12.22 5.61
CA ALA A 111 -2.34 -11.03 4.80
C ALA A 111 -3.50 -10.14 5.25
N ARG A 112 -4.66 -10.73 5.57
CA ARG A 112 -5.79 -9.97 6.11
C ARG A 112 -5.44 -9.31 7.44
N ASP A 113 -4.82 -10.05 8.37
CA ASP A 113 -4.44 -9.52 9.68
C ASP A 113 -3.42 -8.37 9.59
N ASP A 114 -2.41 -8.52 8.74
CA ASP A 114 -1.37 -7.50 8.56
C ASP A 114 -1.94 -6.23 7.90
N LEU A 115 -2.83 -6.39 6.92
CA LEU A 115 -3.51 -5.26 6.27
C LEU A 115 -4.54 -4.59 7.18
N LEU A 116 -5.24 -5.35 8.03
CA LEU A 116 -6.11 -4.79 9.07
C LEU A 116 -5.32 -3.96 10.08
N LYS A 117 -4.17 -4.46 10.55
CA LYS A 117 -3.26 -3.68 11.40
C LYS A 117 -2.75 -2.44 10.69
N ALA A 118 -2.47 -2.55 9.39
CA ALA A 118 -2.02 -1.42 8.59
C ALA A 118 -3.10 -0.36 8.42
N LEU A 119 -4.39 -0.69 8.37
CA LEU A 119 -5.46 0.31 8.30
C LEU A 119 -5.37 1.33 9.46
N GLY A 120 -5.03 0.85 10.65
CA GLY A 120 -4.89 1.65 11.87
C GLY A 120 -5.87 1.21 12.97
N SER A 121 -5.61 1.64 14.21
CA SER A 121 -6.42 1.28 15.38
C SER A 121 -7.81 1.95 15.43
N ASP A 122 -8.04 2.92 14.54
CA ASP A 122 -9.31 3.62 14.34
C ASP A 122 -10.29 2.85 13.43
N TRP A 123 -9.86 1.71 12.88
CA TRP A 123 -10.69 0.81 12.09
C TRP A 123 -11.21 -0.36 12.94
N THR A 124 -12.49 -0.65 12.79
CA THR A 124 -13.14 -1.82 13.41
C THR A 124 -13.33 -2.89 12.37
N ALA A 125 -12.64 -4.03 12.52
CA ALA A 125 -12.81 -5.20 11.64
C ALA A 125 -14.13 -5.93 11.96
N GLY A 126 -14.86 -6.32 10.92
CA GLY A 126 -15.99 -7.24 11.00
C GLY A 126 -15.57 -8.69 10.76
N ASP A 127 -16.57 -9.57 10.64
CA ASP A 127 -16.33 -11.00 10.42
C ASP A 127 -15.73 -11.30 9.05
N LEU A 128 -14.93 -12.37 8.98
CA LEU A 128 -14.52 -12.99 7.72
C LEU A 128 -15.72 -13.64 7.05
N ARG A 129 -16.08 -13.17 5.84
CA ARG A 129 -17.16 -13.76 5.02
C ARG A 129 -16.71 -13.90 3.58
N LEU A 130 -16.86 -15.10 3.02
CA LEU A 130 -16.54 -15.39 1.62
C LEU A 130 -15.11 -14.96 1.21
N GLY A 131 -14.13 -15.20 2.08
CA GLY A 131 -12.72 -14.84 1.83
C GLY A 131 -12.39 -13.35 1.97
N ALA A 132 -13.33 -12.54 2.44
CA ALA A 132 -13.17 -11.11 2.65
C ALA A 132 -13.40 -10.69 4.10
N VAL A 133 -12.61 -9.75 4.58
CA VAL A 133 -12.89 -9.01 5.82
C VAL A 133 -13.25 -7.59 5.45
N THR A 134 -14.32 -7.08 6.06
CA THR A 134 -14.71 -5.67 5.95
C THR A 134 -14.39 -4.97 7.26
N ALA A 135 -13.67 -3.86 7.20
CA ALA A 135 -13.42 -2.98 8.32
C ALA A 135 -14.08 -1.62 8.10
N THR A 136 -14.51 -0.95 9.17
CA THR A 136 -15.17 0.35 9.10
C THR A 136 -14.47 1.38 9.98
N LYS A 137 -14.45 2.63 9.53
CA LYS A 137 -13.94 3.79 10.29
C LYS A 137 -15.01 4.88 10.29
N GLY A 138 -15.64 5.07 11.44
CA GLY A 138 -16.84 5.92 11.53
C GLY A 138 -18.01 5.37 10.70
N THR A 139 -18.92 6.24 10.27
CA THR A 139 -20.13 5.87 9.51
C THR A 139 -19.97 5.98 8.00
N THR A 140 -18.88 6.58 7.53
CA THR A 140 -18.71 6.94 6.12
C THR A 140 -17.63 6.14 5.41
N ARG A 141 -16.68 5.53 6.14
CA ARG A 141 -15.57 4.79 5.53
C ARG A 141 -15.64 3.30 5.78
N SER A 142 -15.36 2.54 4.74
CA SER A 142 -15.23 1.08 4.80
C SER A 142 -14.06 0.61 3.96
N ALA A 143 -13.27 -0.32 4.50
CA ALA A 143 -12.22 -1.02 3.81
C ALA A 143 -12.65 -2.48 3.64
N ARG A 144 -12.43 -3.06 2.47
CA ARG A 144 -12.67 -4.47 2.19
C ARG A 144 -11.38 -5.11 1.73
N ILE A 145 -10.91 -6.07 2.50
CA ILE A 145 -9.71 -6.85 2.19
C ILE A 145 -10.19 -8.22 1.73
N VAL A 146 -10.01 -8.51 0.45
CA VAL A 146 -10.32 -9.79 -0.17
C VAL A 146 -9.02 -10.52 -0.38
N CYS A 147 -8.94 -11.77 0.07
CA CYS A 147 -7.86 -12.65 -0.32
C CYS A 147 -8.46 -13.99 -0.70
N THR A 148 -8.30 -14.33 -1.96
CA THR A 148 -8.66 -15.63 -2.52
C THR A 148 -7.36 -16.31 -2.95
N GLY A 149 -7.36 -17.64 -3.11
CA GLY A 149 -6.16 -18.34 -3.55
C GLY A 149 -5.54 -17.82 -4.86
N ALA A 150 -6.27 -17.01 -5.64
CA ALA A 150 -5.82 -16.37 -6.87
C ALA A 150 -5.34 -14.92 -6.70
N GLU A 151 -5.93 -14.13 -5.80
CA GLU A 151 -5.72 -12.68 -5.75
C GLU A 151 -5.89 -12.13 -4.33
N LEU A 152 -5.08 -11.11 -4.00
CA LEU A 152 -5.25 -10.24 -2.85
C LEU A 152 -5.68 -8.84 -3.34
N SER A 153 -6.77 -8.32 -2.79
CA SER A 153 -7.21 -6.95 -3.08
C SER A 153 -7.68 -6.23 -1.83
N VAL A 154 -7.46 -4.91 -1.82
CA VAL A 154 -7.89 -4.00 -0.77
C VAL A 154 -8.62 -2.83 -1.40
N SER A 155 -9.88 -2.63 -1.04
CA SER A 155 -10.68 -1.49 -1.49
C SER A 155 -11.07 -0.62 -0.30
N ILE A 156 -10.81 0.67 -0.36
CA ILE A 156 -11.31 1.66 0.61
C ILE A 156 -12.35 2.54 -0.05
N VAL A 157 -13.50 2.70 0.61
CA VAL A 157 -14.64 3.49 0.17
C VAL A 157 -14.89 4.63 1.18
N GLY A 158 -15.29 5.81 0.68
CA GLY A 158 -15.63 6.98 1.50
C GLY A 158 -16.47 8.06 0.82
#